data_AF-A0A2Y9L1S4-F1
#
_entry.id   AF-A0A2Y9L1S4-F1
#
_cell.length_a   1.000
_cell.length_b   1.000
_cell.length_c   1.000
_cell.angle_alpha   90.00
_cell.angle_beta   90.00
_cell.angle_gamma   90.00
#
_symmetry.space_group_name_H-M   'P 1'
#
loop_
_entity.id
_entity.type
_entity.pdbx_description
1 polymer ?
#
loop_
_entity_poly.entity_id
_entity_poly.type
_entity_poly.pdbx_seq_one_letter_code
_entity_poly.pdbx_strand_id
1 'polypeptide(L)'
;MGKHWLRCGVGKERAPLGLPVSLRSAPQTSAGRPGLLSLGEPQATASWRGTGALSPCGLPAGSQSIILPVHNAEPWLDECLRSVLQQDFQGSMELSVFNDASQDQSAAIIERWKGRLEDAGIPVVIGGHDSPAPRGVGYSKNQAIAQSSGSYLCFLDSDDVMMPQRVRLQLEAAAQHPTSIIGCRVRREPPNSTERYTRWINQLTPDQLLTQVFTSNGPTVIMPTWFCSRAWFSHVGPFDEGGQGVPEDLLFFYDHLRKGGGVVRVDQSLLLYRYLPDAATHSVLETTIWTHRVRFLEERVLPRWAAFTVWNAGRQGRRLYRSLTAEARRKVVAFCDVDENKIRKGFYCHEDSQERPKPRVPILHFRAARPPFVICVKLDLTGGAFEDNLRSLHLREGQDFLHFS
;
A
#
# COMPACT_ATOMS: atom_id res chain seq x y z
N MET A 1 -28.18 4.45 24.41
CA MET A 1 -27.29 4.96 25.48
C MET A 1 -26.51 3.78 26.03
N GLY A 2 -25.18 3.80 25.98
CA GLY A 2 -24.36 2.71 26.51
C GLY A 2 -22.99 2.65 25.86
N LYS A 3 -22.01 3.21 26.56
CA LYS A 3 -20.58 3.17 26.23
C LYS A 3 -20.06 1.77 26.54
N HIS A 4 -19.24 1.16 25.67
CA HIS A 4 -18.13 0.31 26.14
C HIS A 4 -16.96 0.34 25.16
N TRP A 5 -15.87 0.90 25.66
CA TRP A 5 -14.54 0.93 25.08
C TRP A 5 -13.78 -0.32 25.51
N LEU A 6 -13.22 -1.08 24.58
CA LEU A 6 -12.26 -2.13 24.91
C LEU A 6 -10.84 -1.55 24.97
N ARG A 7 -10.32 -1.48 26.20
CA ARG A 7 -8.92 -1.36 26.58
C ARG A 7 -8.29 -2.75 26.59
N CYS A 8 -7.10 -2.88 26.01
CA CYS A 8 -6.07 -3.85 26.41
C CYS A 8 -4.76 -3.03 26.41
N GLY A 9 -3.84 -3.03 27.37
CA GLY A 9 -3.57 -3.85 28.55
C GLY A 9 -2.05 -3.69 28.75
N VAL A 10 -1.63 -2.92 29.76
CA VAL A 10 -0.22 -2.55 29.98
C VAL A 10 0.45 -3.63 30.83
N GLY A 11 1.40 -4.37 30.26
CA GLY A 11 2.34 -5.23 30.99
C GLY A 11 3.73 -4.58 31.01
N LYS A 12 4.25 -4.28 32.20
CA LYS A 12 5.64 -3.86 32.43
C LYS A 12 6.51 -5.10 32.58
N GLU A 13 7.49 -5.28 31.70
CA GLU A 13 8.66 -6.11 31.99
C GLU A 13 9.94 -5.40 31.51
N ARG A 14 10.94 -5.37 32.40
CA ARG A 14 12.26 -4.78 32.19
C ARG A 14 13.16 -5.82 31.50
N ALA A 15 13.92 -5.40 30.49
CA ALA A 15 15.03 -6.17 29.93
C ALA A 15 16.37 -5.40 30.14
N PRO A 16 17.50 -6.10 30.32
CA PRO A 16 18.78 -5.51 30.72
C PRO A 16 19.68 -5.06 29.54
N LEU A 17 20.72 -4.31 29.91
CA LEU A 17 21.72 -3.60 29.10
C LEU A 17 22.87 -4.47 28.55
N GLY A 18 23.46 -4.01 27.42
CA GLY A 18 24.83 -4.32 26.92
C GLY A 18 24.83 -5.14 25.62
N LEU A 19 25.61 -4.89 24.55
CA LEU A 19 26.85 -4.12 24.29
C LEU A 19 26.93 -3.83 22.75
N PRO A 20 27.86 -2.97 22.26
CA PRO A 20 27.78 -2.35 20.93
C PRO A 20 28.45 -3.17 19.81
N VAL A 21 27.88 -3.14 18.61
CA VAL A 21 28.49 -3.67 17.38
C VAL A 21 29.02 -2.50 16.54
N SER A 22 30.30 -2.64 16.16
CA SER A 22 31.12 -1.69 15.42
C SER A 22 30.64 -1.47 13.98
N LEU A 23 30.49 -0.19 13.60
CA LEU A 23 30.24 0.27 12.24
C LEU A 23 31.56 0.38 11.47
N ARG A 24 31.72 -0.39 10.39
CA ARG A 24 32.75 -0.15 9.37
C ARG A 24 32.16 0.69 8.24
N SER A 25 32.84 1.80 7.95
CA SER A 25 32.57 2.73 6.86
C SER A 25 33.01 2.16 5.51
N ALA A 26 32.22 2.44 4.48
CA ALA A 26 32.60 2.31 3.07
C ALA A 26 32.38 3.65 2.34
N PRO A 27 33.15 3.93 1.27
CA PRO A 27 33.55 5.28 0.91
C PRO A 27 32.60 6.03 -0.02
N GLN A 28 32.71 7.36 0.08
CA GLN A 28 32.06 8.38 -0.71
C GLN A 28 32.39 8.26 -2.20
N THR A 29 31.38 8.37 -3.08
CA THR A 29 31.57 8.72 -4.48
C THR A 29 30.73 9.94 -4.84
N SER A 30 31.35 10.80 -5.64
CA SER A 30 31.04 12.19 -5.91
C SER A 30 29.79 12.40 -6.77
N ALA A 31 29.05 13.45 -6.43
CA ALA A 31 27.90 13.97 -7.15
C ALA A 31 28.26 14.50 -8.55
N GLY A 32 27.60 13.97 -9.58
CA GLY A 32 27.47 14.61 -10.89
C GLY A 32 26.06 15.19 -11.04
N ARG A 33 25.95 16.49 -11.35
CA ARG A 33 24.70 17.14 -11.75
C ARG A 33 24.34 16.73 -13.19
N PRO A 34 23.05 16.53 -13.47
CA PRO A 34 22.40 17.24 -14.56
C PRO A 34 21.05 17.82 -14.07
N GLY A 35 20.61 19.02 -14.45
CA GLY A 35 20.33 19.43 -15.83
C GLY A 35 18.81 19.55 -15.93
N LEU A 36 18.31 20.79 -15.86
CA LEU A 36 16.91 21.19 -15.95
C LEU A 36 16.33 20.77 -17.31
N LEU A 37 15.26 19.97 -17.36
CA LEU A 37 14.51 19.74 -18.61
C LEU A 37 13.00 19.84 -18.38
N SER A 38 12.44 20.70 -19.23
CA SER A 38 11.05 21.12 -19.37
C SER A 38 10.12 19.96 -19.74
N LEU A 39 8.92 19.96 -19.18
CA LEU A 39 7.80 19.10 -19.58
C LEU A 39 7.33 19.54 -20.97
N GLY A 40 7.57 18.73 -21.99
CA GLY A 40 6.96 18.84 -23.31
C GLY A 40 5.74 17.92 -23.41
N GLU A 41 4.66 18.45 -24.01
CA GLU A 41 3.39 17.76 -24.26
C GLU A 41 3.57 16.52 -25.17
N PRO A 42 2.78 15.44 -24.98
CA PRO A 42 2.78 14.32 -25.91
C PRO A 42 1.80 14.57 -27.07
N GLN A 43 2.35 14.66 -28.29
CA GLN A 43 1.59 14.52 -29.53
C GLN A 43 1.32 13.05 -29.87
N ALA A 44 0.23 12.83 -30.59
CA ALA A 44 -0.46 11.56 -30.76
C ALA A 44 0.08 10.65 -31.89
N THR A 45 -0.38 9.39 -31.82
CA THR A 45 -0.54 8.37 -32.86
C THR A 45 0.68 7.60 -33.39
N ALA A 46 0.71 6.30 -33.08
CA ALA A 46 1.19 5.26 -33.98
C ALA A 46 0.39 3.97 -33.74
N SER A 47 -0.38 3.55 -34.74
CA SER A 47 -1.12 2.29 -34.77
C SER A 47 -0.18 1.10 -34.93
N TRP A 48 -0.11 0.21 -33.95
CA TRP A 48 0.58 -1.08 -34.10
C TRP A 48 -0.40 -2.12 -34.66
N ARG A 49 -0.27 -2.42 -35.96
CA ARG A 49 -0.60 -3.74 -36.53
C ARG A 49 0.72 -4.48 -36.70
N GLY A 50 0.84 -5.68 -36.15
CA GLY A 50 2.01 -6.53 -36.43
C GLY A 50 2.22 -7.68 -35.46
N THR A 51 1.65 -8.83 -35.83
CA THR A 51 2.21 -10.20 -35.74
C THR A 51 2.87 -10.68 -34.45
N GLY A 52 2.27 -11.72 -33.85
CA GLY A 52 2.70 -12.38 -32.61
C GLY A 52 4.14 -12.86 -32.62
N ALA A 53 4.90 -12.35 -31.65
CA ALA A 53 6.12 -12.98 -31.18
C ALA A 53 5.76 -13.84 -29.96
N LEU A 54 6.03 -15.14 -30.05
CA LEU A 54 5.92 -16.08 -28.93
C LEU A 54 7.11 -15.87 -27.99
N SER A 55 6.83 -15.77 -26.69
CA SER A 55 7.86 -15.79 -25.63
C SER A 55 8.32 -17.23 -25.35
N PRO A 56 9.49 -17.43 -24.70
CA PRO A 56 10.11 -18.76 -24.51
C PRO A 56 9.24 -19.81 -23.79
N CYS A 57 8.15 -19.41 -23.14
CA CYS A 57 7.20 -20.29 -22.46
C CYS A 57 5.89 -20.56 -23.22
N GLY A 58 5.85 -20.32 -24.54
CA GLY A 58 4.75 -20.82 -25.39
C GLY A 58 3.41 -20.08 -25.27
N LEU A 59 3.31 -19.04 -24.42
CA LEU A 59 2.14 -18.16 -24.40
C LEU A 59 2.30 -16.97 -25.34
N PRO A 60 1.23 -16.54 -26.04
CA PRO A 60 1.27 -15.37 -26.91
C PRO A 60 1.51 -14.08 -26.11
N ALA A 61 2.11 -13.08 -26.78
CA ALA A 61 2.25 -11.73 -26.26
C ALA A 61 0.89 -11.23 -25.73
N GLY A 62 0.87 -10.87 -24.44
CA GLY A 62 -0.34 -10.41 -23.76
C GLY A 62 -1.05 -11.47 -22.90
N SER A 63 -0.45 -12.62 -22.57
CA SER A 63 -0.97 -13.55 -21.56
C SER A 63 -0.92 -12.99 -20.12
N GLN A 64 -1.77 -13.46 -19.22
CA GLN A 64 -1.79 -13.02 -17.80
C GLN A 64 -1.69 -14.20 -16.85
N SER A 65 -0.97 -14.02 -15.76
CA SER A 65 -0.91 -14.98 -14.65
C SER A 65 -1.73 -14.47 -13.49
N ILE A 66 -2.74 -15.23 -13.08
CA ILE A 66 -3.41 -15.02 -11.81
C ILE A 66 -2.51 -15.62 -10.73
N ILE A 67 -2.05 -14.79 -9.79
CA ILE A 67 -1.11 -15.14 -8.73
C ILE A 67 -1.91 -15.41 -7.45
N LEU A 68 -1.96 -16.67 -7.03
CA LEU A 68 -2.78 -17.14 -5.92
C LEU A 68 -1.91 -17.79 -4.83
N PRO A 69 -1.44 -17.05 -3.82
CA PRO A 69 -0.88 -17.63 -2.61
C PRO A 69 -1.99 -18.31 -1.79
N VAL A 70 -1.72 -19.49 -1.23
CA VAL A 70 -2.67 -20.25 -0.42
C VAL A 70 -2.01 -20.73 0.86
N HIS A 71 -2.65 -20.46 2.01
CA HIS A 71 -2.35 -21.10 3.28
C HIS A 71 -3.65 -21.23 4.08
N ASN A 72 -4.07 -22.45 4.39
CA ASN A 72 -5.27 -22.75 5.19
C ASN A 72 -6.54 -21.99 4.73
N ALA A 73 -6.90 -22.15 3.46
CA ALA A 73 -7.99 -21.44 2.81
C ALA A 73 -9.21 -22.32 2.50
N GLU A 74 -9.31 -23.53 3.06
CA GLU A 74 -10.39 -24.49 2.80
C GLU A 74 -11.80 -23.87 2.79
N PRO A 75 -12.19 -22.98 3.73
CA PRO A 75 -13.54 -22.43 3.76
C PRO A 75 -13.93 -21.54 2.57
N TRP A 76 -12.95 -21.01 1.83
CA TRP A 76 -13.16 -19.94 0.84
C TRP A 76 -12.67 -20.32 -0.56
N LEU A 77 -11.74 -21.26 -0.64
CA LEU A 77 -10.99 -21.55 -1.86
C LEU A 77 -11.88 -22.03 -3.02
N ASP A 78 -12.96 -22.77 -2.72
CA ASP A 78 -13.94 -23.17 -3.73
C ASP A 78 -14.62 -21.98 -4.44
N GLU A 79 -14.94 -20.92 -3.69
CA GLU A 79 -15.56 -19.72 -4.24
C GLU A 79 -14.53 -18.86 -4.97
N CYS A 80 -13.33 -18.73 -4.39
CA CYS A 80 -12.19 -18.03 -4.99
C CYS A 80 -11.86 -18.61 -6.38
N LEU A 81 -11.67 -19.93 -6.49
CA LEU A 81 -11.34 -20.61 -7.75
C LEU A 81 -12.50 -20.60 -8.75
N ARG A 82 -13.74 -20.66 -8.27
CA ARG A 82 -14.91 -20.46 -9.14
C ARG A 82 -14.91 -19.07 -9.78
N SER A 83 -14.46 -18.04 -9.07
CA SER A 83 -14.39 -16.67 -9.58
C SER A 83 -13.35 -16.49 -10.69
N VAL A 84 -12.27 -17.28 -10.65
CA VAL A 84 -11.27 -17.37 -11.72
C VAL A 84 -11.88 -17.99 -12.98
N LEU A 85 -12.61 -19.10 -12.82
CA LEU A 85 -13.31 -19.76 -13.93
C LEU A 85 -14.37 -18.85 -14.59
N GLN A 86 -14.95 -17.91 -13.84
CA GLN A 86 -16.04 -17.04 -14.29
C GLN A 86 -15.58 -15.74 -14.95
N GLN A 87 -14.28 -15.54 -15.19
CA GLN A 87 -13.81 -14.32 -15.88
C GLN A 87 -14.35 -14.24 -17.31
N ASP A 88 -14.77 -13.04 -17.73
CA ASP A 88 -15.32 -12.76 -19.07
C ASP A 88 -14.23 -12.53 -20.14
N PHE A 89 -12.98 -12.85 -19.80
CA PHE A 89 -11.81 -12.53 -20.59
C PHE A 89 -11.59 -13.53 -21.73
N GLN A 90 -11.38 -13.02 -22.94
CA GLN A 90 -11.25 -13.83 -24.16
C GLN A 90 -9.79 -14.14 -24.55
N GLY A 91 -8.81 -13.54 -23.87
CA GLY A 91 -7.40 -13.81 -24.12
C GLY A 91 -6.87 -14.99 -23.30
N SER A 92 -5.57 -15.25 -23.42
CA SER A 92 -4.91 -16.31 -22.66
C SER A 92 -4.63 -15.86 -21.23
N MET A 93 -5.08 -16.66 -20.26
CA MET A 93 -4.71 -16.54 -18.85
C MET A 93 -4.37 -17.91 -18.27
N GLU A 94 -3.50 -17.92 -17.27
CA GLU A 94 -3.18 -19.08 -16.45
C GLU A 94 -3.41 -18.76 -14.97
N LEU A 95 -3.61 -19.79 -14.16
CA LEU A 95 -3.61 -19.69 -12.72
C LEU A 95 -2.31 -20.27 -12.15
N SER A 96 -1.58 -19.49 -11.38
CA SER A 96 -0.39 -19.92 -10.64
C SER A 96 -0.69 -19.95 -9.16
N VAL A 97 -0.83 -21.15 -8.62
CA VAL A 97 -1.15 -21.40 -7.21
C VAL A 97 0.10 -21.80 -6.46
N PHE A 98 0.36 -21.19 -5.31
CA PHE A 98 1.43 -21.63 -4.41
C PHE A 98 0.88 -21.93 -3.01
N ASN A 99 0.88 -23.22 -2.64
CA ASN A 99 0.43 -23.71 -1.34
C ASN A 99 1.57 -23.67 -0.30
N ASP A 100 1.52 -22.70 0.59
CA ASP A 100 2.53 -22.44 1.61
C ASP A 100 2.23 -23.21 2.90
N ALA A 101 2.46 -24.53 2.89
CA ALA A 101 2.29 -25.39 4.05
C ALA A 101 0.88 -25.37 4.69
N SER A 102 -0.17 -25.47 3.88
CA SER A 102 -1.53 -25.68 4.41
C SER A 102 -1.62 -27.01 5.18
N GLN A 103 -2.37 -26.99 6.29
CA GLN A 103 -2.66 -28.13 7.16
C GLN A 103 -4.13 -28.58 7.08
N ASP A 104 -4.95 -27.86 6.31
CA ASP A 104 -6.36 -28.15 6.04
C ASP A 104 -6.54 -28.83 4.66
N GLN A 105 -7.77 -28.92 4.15
CA GLN A 105 -8.04 -29.54 2.85
C GLN A 105 -7.68 -28.67 1.62
N SER A 106 -6.98 -27.54 1.79
CA SER A 106 -6.65 -26.64 0.69
C SER A 106 -5.92 -27.36 -0.46
N ALA A 107 -4.92 -28.20 -0.15
CA ALA A 107 -4.18 -28.94 -1.18
C ALA A 107 -5.10 -29.83 -2.03
N ALA A 108 -6.02 -30.56 -1.39
CA ALA A 108 -6.98 -31.42 -2.09
C ALA A 108 -7.97 -30.61 -2.95
N ILE A 109 -8.38 -29.43 -2.48
CA ILE A 109 -9.25 -28.52 -3.23
C ILE A 109 -8.53 -27.99 -4.48
N ILE A 110 -7.26 -27.58 -4.36
CA ILE A 110 -6.46 -27.09 -5.49
C ILE A 110 -6.38 -28.16 -6.59
N GLU A 111 -6.03 -29.40 -6.24
CA GLU A 111 -5.92 -30.50 -7.20
C GLU A 111 -7.27 -30.81 -7.88
N ARG A 112 -8.37 -30.78 -7.12
CA ARG A 112 -9.72 -30.97 -7.69
C ARG A 112 -10.08 -29.88 -8.69
N TRP A 113 -9.70 -28.64 -8.43
CA TRP A 113 -10.02 -27.50 -9.30
C TRP A 113 -9.11 -27.38 -10.51
N LYS A 114 -7.87 -27.89 -10.44
CA LYS A 114 -6.95 -27.91 -11.57
C LYS A 114 -7.61 -28.49 -12.82
N GLY A 115 -8.17 -29.70 -12.74
CA GLY A 115 -8.84 -30.33 -13.88
C GLY A 115 -9.99 -29.49 -14.43
N ARG A 116 -10.81 -28.90 -13.56
CA ARG A 116 -11.96 -28.06 -13.97
C ARG A 116 -11.54 -26.77 -14.68
N LEU A 117 -10.43 -26.17 -14.27
CA LEU A 117 -9.87 -24.97 -14.89
C LEU A 117 -9.19 -25.31 -16.22
N GLU A 118 -8.42 -26.40 -16.26
CA GLU A 118 -7.76 -26.89 -17.47
C GLU A 118 -8.78 -27.30 -18.54
N ASP A 119 -9.87 -27.97 -18.16
CA ASP A 119 -11.02 -28.30 -19.04
C ASP A 119 -11.66 -27.04 -19.65
N ALA A 120 -11.60 -25.91 -18.93
CA ALA A 120 -12.08 -24.61 -19.40
C ALA A 120 -11.02 -23.80 -20.15
N GLY A 121 -9.85 -24.40 -20.43
CA GLY A 121 -8.76 -23.76 -21.15
C GLY A 121 -7.92 -22.79 -20.32
N ILE A 122 -7.95 -22.90 -18.99
CA ILE A 122 -7.12 -22.11 -18.05
C ILE A 122 -6.03 -23.04 -17.48
N PRO A 123 -4.79 -23.00 -17.99
CA PRO A 123 -3.70 -23.79 -17.44
C PRO A 123 -3.46 -23.47 -15.96
N VAL A 124 -3.16 -24.49 -15.16
CA VAL A 124 -2.88 -24.32 -13.73
C VAL A 124 -1.49 -24.84 -13.39
N VAL A 125 -0.66 -23.98 -12.82
CA VAL A 125 0.63 -24.34 -12.23
C VAL A 125 0.47 -24.37 -10.72
N ILE A 126 0.77 -25.52 -10.12
CA ILE A 126 0.71 -25.72 -8.67
C ILE A 126 2.13 -25.88 -8.15
N GLY A 127 2.51 -25.01 -7.22
CA GLY A 127 3.69 -25.14 -6.39
C GLY A 127 3.30 -25.23 -4.91
N GLY A 128 4.25 -25.61 -4.07
CA GLY A 128 4.05 -25.61 -2.63
C GLY A 128 5.15 -26.34 -1.89
N HIS A 129 4.98 -26.44 -0.57
CA HIS A 129 5.83 -27.28 0.29
C HIS A 129 5.09 -27.73 1.54
N ASP A 130 5.56 -28.83 2.14
CA ASP A 130 4.97 -29.43 3.35
C ASP A 130 5.79 -29.11 4.62
N SER A 131 6.43 -27.93 4.66
CA SER A 131 7.14 -27.48 5.87
C SER A 131 6.16 -27.37 7.06
N PRO A 132 6.62 -27.48 8.33
CA PRO A 132 5.72 -27.42 9.49
C PRO A 132 4.97 -26.08 9.67
N ALA A 133 5.44 -25.02 9.03
CA ALA A 133 4.87 -23.68 9.11
C ALA A 133 4.96 -22.96 7.75
N PRO A 134 4.05 -22.01 7.46
CA PRO A 134 4.14 -21.17 6.28
C PRO A 134 5.37 -20.26 6.35
N ARG A 135 5.94 -19.93 5.19
CA ARG A 135 7.03 -18.94 5.07
C ARG A 135 6.51 -17.52 4.91
N GLY A 136 5.21 -17.36 4.67
CA GLY A 136 4.51 -16.09 4.68
C GLY A 136 4.11 -15.60 3.29
N VAL A 137 3.17 -14.66 3.27
CA VAL A 137 2.48 -14.21 2.05
C VAL A 137 3.42 -13.66 0.97
N GLY A 138 4.48 -12.92 1.34
CA GLY A 138 5.46 -12.39 0.39
C GLY A 138 6.24 -13.50 -0.33
N TYR A 139 6.69 -14.50 0.42
CA TYR A 139 7.33 -15.70 -0.14
C TYR A 139 6.38 -16.41 -1.11
N SER A 140 5.16 -16.69 -0.69
CA SER A 140 4.16 -17.41 -1.50
C SER A 140 3.82 -16.68 -2.81
N LYS A 141 3.68 -15.35 -2.75
CA LYS A 141 3.51 -14.51 -3.95
C LYS A 141 4.72 -14.60 -4.87
N ASN A 142 5.93 -14.49 -4.34
CA ASN A 142 7.15 -14.58 -5.15
C ASN A 142 7.30 -15.93 -5.83
N GLN A 143 7.00 -17.04 -5.13
CA GLN A 143 7.05 -18.38 -5.71
C GLN A 143 5.99 -18.57 -6.81
N ALA A 144 4.75 -18.13 -6.56
CA ALA A 144 3.68 -18.16 -7.56
C ALA A 144 4.04 -17.31 -8.80
N ILE A 145 4.69 -16.15 -8.62
CA ILE A 145 5.18 -15.34 -9.75
C ILE A 145 6.29 -16.06 -10.50
N ALA A 146 7.27 -16.64 -9.79
CA ALA A 146 8.43 -17.29 -10.39
C ALA A 146 8.09 -18.50 -11.26
N GLN A 147 7.10 -19.30 -10.86
CA GLN A 147 6.64 -20.46 -11.63
C GLN A 147 5.65 -20.10 -12.77
N SER A 148 5.21 -18.84 -12.84
CA SER A 148 4.23 -18.36 -13.82
C SER A 148 4.90 -17.70 -15.04
N SER A 149 4.20 -17.65 -16.17
CA SER A 149 4.73 -17.27 -17.48
C SER A 149 4.04 -16.06 -18.15
N GLY A 150 2.90 -15.61 -17.62
CA GLY A 150 2.09 -14.52 -18.16
C GLY A 150 2.80 -13.16 -18.18
N SER A 151 2.62 -12.36 -19.23
CA SER A 151 3.22 -11.02 -19.38
C SER A 151 2.70 -10.00 -18.35
N TYR A 152 1.51 -10.24 -17.80
CA TYR A 152 0.92 -9.46 -16.72
C TYR A 152 0.65 -10.33 -15.49
N LEU A 153 0.72 -9.72 -14.31
CA LEU A 153 0.44 -10.35 -13.04
C LEU A 153 -0.88 -9.79 -12.51
N CYS A 154 -1.83 -10.67 -12.19
CA CYS A 154 -3.11 -10.35 -11.55
C CYS A 154 -3.15 -11.01 -10.18
N PHE A 155 -3.10 -10.24 -9.11
CA PHE A 155 -3.06 -10.78 -7.75
C PHE A 155 -4.45 -11.19 -7.25
N LEU A 156 -4.53 -12.28 -6.50
CA LEU A 156 -5.76 -12.75 -5.86
C LEU A 156 -5.40 -13.43 -4.54
N ASP A 157 -6.04 -13.03 -3.44
CA ASP A 157 -5.92 -13.76 -2.18
C ASP A 157 -6.97 -14.88 -2.13
N SER A 158 -6.63 -16.00 -1.47
CA SER A 158 -7.40 -17.24 -1.49
C SER A 158 -8.77 -17.18 -0.81
N ASP A 159 -9.05 -16.10 -0.10
CA ASP A 159 -10.29 -15.81 0.60
C ASP A 159 -11.20 -14.79 -0.12
N ASP A 160 -10.73 -14.23 -1.24
CA ASP A 160 -11.40 -13.20 -2.03
C ASP A 160 -12.04 -13.73 -3.32
N VAL A 161 -12.93 -12.92 -3.91
CA VAL A 161 -13.68 -13.28 -5.14
C VAL A 161 -13.51 -12.20 -6.20
N MET A 162 -13.04 -12.59 -7.40
CA MET A 162 -12.95 -11.71 -8.56
C MET A 162 -14.33 -11.50 -9.20
N MET A 163 -14.65 -10.26 -9.59
CA MET A 163 -15.80 -10.04 -10.47
C MET A 163 -15.47 -10.46 -11.91
N PRO A 164 -16.44 -10.89 -12.72
CA PRO A 164 -16.18 -11.44 -14.07
C PRO A 164 -15.36 -10.54 -14.99
N GLN A 165 -15.50 -9.21 -14.87
CA GLN A 165 -14.87 -8.24 -15.76
C GLN A 165 -13.43 -7.89 -15.36
N ARG A 166 -12.92 -8.43 -14.24
CA ARG A 166 -11.71 -7.92 -13.57
C ARG A 166 -10.49 -7.98 -14.48
N VAL A 167 -10.17 -9.15 -15.03
CA VAL A 167 -8.97 -9.35 -15.86
C VAL A 167 -8.98 -8.42 -17.08
N ARG A 168 -10.09 -8.40 -17.82
CA ARG A 168 -10.23 -7.59 -19.05
C ARG A 168 -10.06 -6.09 -18.77
N LEU A 169 -10.78 -5.54 -17.81
CA LEU A 169 -10.75 -4.10 -17.53
C LEU A 169 -9.42 -3.63 -16.94
N GLN A 170 -8.78 -4.45 -16.09
CA GLN A 170 -7.47 -4.09 -15.54
C GLN A 170 -6.35 -4.24 -16.59
N LEU A 171 -6.46 -5.20 -17.52
CA LEU A 171 -5.54 -5.32 -18.66
C LEU A 171 -5.64 -4.10 -19.59
N GLU A 172 -6.86 -3.65 -19.93
CA GLU A 172 -7.08 -2.45 -20.75
C GLU A 172 -6.39 -1.21 -20.15
N ALA A 173 -6.45 -1.05 -18.83
CA ALA A 173 -5.75 0.03 -18.12
C ALA A 173 -4.23 -0.21 -18.05
N ALA A 174 -3.77 -1.43 -17.78
CA ALA A 174 -2.35 -1.75 -17.70
C ALA A 174 -1.62 -1.53 -19.03
N ALA A 175 -2.28 -1.83 -20.15
CA ALA A 175 -1.73 -1.60 -21.49
C ALA A 175 -1.46 -0.12 -21.78
N GLN A 176 -2.24 0.79 -21.20
CA GLN A 176 -2.06 2.24 -21.32
C GLN A 176 -1.03 2.79 -20.31
N HIS A 177 -0.75 2.03 -19.25
CA HIS A 177 0.08 2.44 -18.13
C HIS A 177 1.09 1.33 -17.74
N PRO A 178 2.04 0.99 -18.63
CA PRO A 178 2.90 -0.20 -18.49
C PRO A 178 3.79 -0.20 -17.24
N THR A 179 4.06 0.98 -16.66
CA THR A 179 4.87 1.17 -15.45
C THR A 179 4.02 1.44 -14.20
N SER A 180 2.73 1.10 -14.23
CA SER A 180 1.80 1.36 -13.12
C SER A 180 1.29 0.09 -12.46
N ILE A 181 0.97 0.20 -11.17
CA ILE A 181 0.08 -0.75 -10.50
C ILE A 181 -1.35 -0.30 -10.78
N ILE A 182 -2.15 -1.20 -11.33
CA ILE A 182 -3.57 -0.99 -11.58
C ILE A 182 -4.36 -1.65 -10.45
N GLY A 183 -5.08 -0.86 -9.66
CA GLY A 183 -6.07 -1.34 -8.69
C GLY A 183 -7.50 -1.27 -9.22
N CYS A 184 -8.46 -1.59 -8.36
CA CYS A 184 -9.88 -1.41 -8.62
C CYS A 184 -10.61 -1.00 -7.33
N ARG A 185 -11.90 -0.66 -7.44
CA ARG A 185 -12.74 -0.54 -6.23
C ARG A 185 -13.02 -1.92 -5.67
N VAL A 186 -13.28 -1.98 -4.37
CA VAL A 186 -13.65 -3.23 -3.68
C VAL A 186 -15.02 -3.15 -3.03
N ARG A 187 -15.68 -4.30 -2.90
CA ARG A 187 -16.79 -4.53 -1.96
C ARG A 187 -16.25 -5.32 -0.78
N ARG A 188 -16.77 -5.08 0.42
CA ARG A 188 -16.40 -5.84 1.61
C ARG A 188 -17.41 -6.93 1.90
N GLU A 189 -16.94 -8.05 2.42
CA GLU A 189 -17.76 -9.06 3.08
C GLU A 189 -17.31 -9.26 4.53
N PRO A 190 -18.17 -9.00 5.53
CA PRO A 190 -19.48 -8.35 5.42
C PRO A 190 -19.37 -6.87 4.99
N PRO A 191 -20.43 -6.25 4.41
CA PRO A 191 -20.37 -4.91 3.83
C PRO A 191 -19.92 -3.79 4.77
N ASN A 192 -20.24 -3.92 6.06
CA ASN A 192 -19.93 -2.90 7.07
C ASN A 192 -18.51 -3.05 7.66
N SER A 193 -17.74 -4.04 7.23
CA SER A 193 -16.36 -4.23 7.65
C SER A 193 -15.50 -3.06 7.20
N THR A 194 -14.88 -2.35 8.15
CA THR A 194 -13.97 -1.23 7.89
C THR A 194 -14.57 -0.13 6.99
N GLU A 195 -15.86 0.18 7.15
CA GLU A 195 -16.63 1.05 6.25
C GLU A 195 -15.92 2.36 5.86
N ARG A 196 -15.35 3.09 6.84
CA ARG A 196 -14.62 4.35 6.57
C ARG A 196 -13.42 4.12 5.64
N TYR A 197 -12.67 3.04 5.85
CA TYR A 197 -11.51 2.72 5.02
C TYR A 197 -11.94 2.35 3.60
N THR A 198 -12.98 1.51 3.47
CA THR A 198 -13.53 1.10 2.17
C THR A 198 -14.06 2.30 1.38
N ARG A 199 -14.77 3.23 2.06
CA ARG A 199 -15.22 4.49 1.44
C ARG A 199 -14.05 5.31 0.94
N TRP A 200 -13.03 5.49 1.77
CA TRP A 200 -11.82 6.24 1.44
C TRP A 200 -11.14 5.69 0.18
N ILE A 201 -10.70 4.42 0.18
CA ILE A 201 -9.98 3.83 -0.98
C ILE A 201 -10.80 3.83 -2.28
N ASN A 202 -12.14 3.71 -2.19
CA ASN A 202 -13.02 3.69 -3.36
C ASN A 202 -13.31 5.09 -3.91
N GLN A 203 -13.11 6.16 -3.12
CA GLN A 203 -13.45 7.53 -3.48
C GLN A 203 -12.25 8.42 -3.81
N LEU A 204 -11.01 7.96 -3.56
CA LEU A 204 -9.80 8.71 -3.97
C LEU A 204 -9.88 9.09 -5.46
N THR A 205 -9.61 10.34 -5.78
CA THR A 205 -9.36 10.78 -7.17
C THR A 205 -8.03 10.21 -7.70
N PRO A 206 -7.78 10.24 -9.02
CA PRO A 206 -6.51 9.77 -9.58
C PRO A 206 -5.27 10.41 -8.93
N ASP A 207 -5.27 11.72 -8.71
CA ASP A 207 -4.17 12.42 -8.04
C ASP A 207 -4.02 11.99 -6.58
N GLN A 208 -5.15 11.75 -5.91
CA GLN A 208 -5.16 11.33 -4.50
C GLN A 208 -4.63 9.92 -4.28
N LEU A 209 -4.59 9.07 -5.31
CA LEU A 209 -3.90 7.78 -5.23
C LEU A 209 -2.40 7.97 -4.94
N LEU A 210 -1.80 9.11 -5.34
CA LEU A 210 -0.39 9.42 -5.10
C LEU A 210 -0.18 10.36 -3.90
N THR A 211 -1.08 11.31 -3.65
CA THR A 211 -0.92 12.25 -2.53
C THR A 211 -1.32 11.63 -1.18
N GLN A 212 -2.20 10.63 -1.16
CA GLN A 212 -2.68 10.02 0.09
C GLN A 212 -2.01 8.69 0.46
N VAL A 213 -0.86 8.39 -0.14
CA VAL A 213 -0.03 7.20 0.20
C VAL A 213 0.44 7.17 1.65
N PHE A 214 0.35 8.28 2.36
CA PHE A 214 0.64 8.38 3.78
C PHE A 214 -0.62 8.31 4.66
N THR A 215 -1.76 7.87 4.15
CA THR A 215 -3.00 7.75 4.91
C THR A 215 -3.34 6.28 5.13
N SER A 216 -3.76 5.92 6.35
CA SER A 216 -4.06 4.54 6.74
C SER A 216 -2.83 3.61 6.73
N ASN A 217 -3.07 2.30 6.84
CA ASN A 217 -2.04 1.30 7.13
C ASN A 217 -1.46 0.59 5.90
N GLY A 218 -1.89 0.94 4.69
CA GLY A 218 -1.47 0.26 3.47
C GLY A 218 -1.55 1.15 2.24
N PRO A 219 -1.27 0.60 1.04
CA PRO A 219 -1.32 1.31 -0.22
C PRO A 219 -2.71 1.89 -0.55
N THR A 220 -2.75 2.94 -1.37
CA THR A 220 -3.99 3.61 -1.83
C THR A 220 -4.82 2.79 -2.81
N VAL A 221 -4.17 1.82 -3.48
CA VAL A 221 -4.83 0.70 -4.15
C VAL A 221 -4.48 -0.57 -3.38
N ILE A 222 -5.46 -1.23 -2.79
CA ILE A 222 -5.17 -2.31 -1.83
C ILE A 222 -4.76 -3.61 -2.54
N MET A 223 -3.83 -4.36 -1.96
CA MET A 223 -3.74 -5.80 -2.27
C MET A 223 -5.05 -6.48 -1.83
N PRO A 224 -5.59 -7.50 -2.55
CA PRO A 224 -5.06 -8.11 -3.77
C PRO A 224 -5.58 -7.50 -5.07
N THR A 225 -6.06 -6.25 -5.09
CA THR A 225 -6.62 -5.66 -6.34
C THR A 225 -5.59 -5.45 -7.45
N TRP A 226 -4.31 -5.65 -7.18
CA TRP A 226 -3.23 -5.27 -8.07
C TRP A 226 -3.22 -6.07 -9.37
N PHE A 227 -2.98 -5.34 -10.44
CA PHE A 227 -2.67 -5.85 -11.76
C PHE A 227 -1.51 -5.03 -12.33
N CYS A 228 -0.44 -5.67 -12.80
CA CYS A 228 0.74 -4.95 -13.32
C CYS A 228 1.50 -5.75 -14.37
N SER A 229 2.35 -5.07 -15.15
CA SER A 229 3.27 -5.73 -16.07
C SER A 229 4.31 -6.56 -15.29
N ARG A 230 4.56 -7.81 -15.72
CA ARG A 230 5.66 -8.62 -15.17
C ARG A 230 7.00 -7.92 -15.34
N ALA A 231 7.25 -7.31 -16.51
CA ALA A 231 8.51 -6.61 -16.77
C ALA A 231 8.73 -5.47 -15.77
N TRP A 232 7.66 -4.72 -15.47
CA TRP A 232 7.72 -3.68 -14.44
C TRP A 232 7.87 -4.25 -13.03
N PHE A 233 7.15 -5.32 -12.68
CA PHE A 233 7.34 -6.02 -11.40
C PHE A 233 8.80 -6.47 -11.22
N SER A 234 9.40 -7.10 -12.23
CA SER A 234 10.82 -7.50 -12.23
C SER A 234 11.77 -6.31 -12.12
N HIS A 235 11.42 -5.16 -12.70
CA HIS A 235 12.18 -3.93 -12.53
C HIS A 235 12.11 -3.40 -11.09
N VAL A 236 10.95 -3.51 -10.41
CA VAL A 236 10.79 -3.11 -9.01
C VAL A 236 11.52 -4.06 -8.06
N GLY A 237 11.40 -5.36 -8.26
CA GLY A 237 12.00 -6.40 -7.43
C GLY A 237 10.94 -7.27 -6.73
N PRO A 238 11.33 -8.37 -6.09
CA PRO A 238 10.38 -9.26 -5.41
C PRO A 238 9.75 -8.61 -4.17
N PHE A 239 8.65 -9.19 -3.68
CA PHE A 239 8.15 -8.86 -2.35
C PHE A 239 9.16 -9.23 -1.26
N ASP A 240 9.12 -8.53 -0.13
CA ASP A 240 9.92 -8.88 1.04
C ASP A 240 9.43 -10.23 1.63
N GLU A 241 10.36 -11.15 1.88
CA GLU A 241 10.09 -12.51 2.36
C GLU A 241 10.38 -12.68 3.86
N GLY A 242 10.51 -11.59 4.63
CA GLY A 242 10.80 -11.64 6.07
C GLY A 242 9.71 -12.29 6.93
N GLY A 243 8.58 -12.70 6.34
CA GLY A 243 7.54 -13.49 6.97
C GLY A 243 6.53 -12.68 7.78
N GLN A 244 6.03 -13.28 8.86
CA GLN A 244 4.95 -12.70 9.67
C GLN A 244 5.35 -11.33 10.25
N GLY A 245 4.44 -10.34 10.13
CA GLY A 245 4.66 -8.98 10.62
C GLY A 245 5.37 -8.04 9.63
N VAL A 246 5.80 -8.53 8.47
CA VAL A 246 6.29 -7.72 7.36
C VAL A 246 5.12 -7.22 6.51
N PRO A 247 5.01 -5.90 6.24
CA PRO A 247 4.03 -5.35 5.29
C PRO A 247 4.56 -5.40 3.86
N GLU A 248 4.64 -6.59 3.28
CA GLU A 248 5.34 -6.83 2.01
C GLU A 248 4.77 -5.99 0.85
N ASP A 249 3.45 -5.81 0.84
CA ASP A 249 2.73 -5.03 -0.16
C ASP A 249 3.08 -3.53 -0.06
N LEU A 250 3.11 -2.96 1.14
CA LEU A 250 3.47 -1.57 1.37
C LEU A 250 4.93 -1.29 1.00
N LEU A 251 5.84 -2.22 1.34
CA LEU A 251 7.25 -2.10 1.00
C LEU A 251 7.45 -2.10 -0.51
N PHE A 252 6.86 -3.07 -1.21
CA PHE A 252 6.89 -3.12 -2.67
C PHE A 252 6.27 -1.84 -3.27
N PHE A 253 5.13 -1.39 -2.74
CA PHE A 253 4.44 -0.19 -3.23
C PHE A 253 5.33 1.07 -3.13
N TYR A 254 6.08 1.22 -2.04
CA TYR A 254 7.03 2.33 -1.91
C TYR A 254 8.21 2.21 -2.86
N ASP A 255 8.77 1.02 -3.07
CA ASP A 255 9.87 0.84 -4.03
C ASP A 255 9.40 1.06 -5.47
N HIS A 256 8.18 0.63 -5.79
CA HIS A 256 7.49 0.96 -7.03
C HIS A 256 7.43 2.48 -7.28
N LEU A 257 6.97 3.25 -6.28
CA LEU A 257 6.91 4.71 -6.37
C LEU A 257 8.30 5.37 -6.42
N ARG A 258 9.31 4.82 -5.72
CA ARG A 258 10.70 5.30 -5.78
C ARG A 258 11.28 5.19 -7.18
N LYS A 259 10.94 4.10 -7.89
CA LYS A 259 11.37 3.84 -9.27
C LYS A 259 10.56 4.61 -10.32
N GLY A 260 9.65 5.47 -9.91
CA GLY A 260 8.84 6.30 -10.82
C GLY A 260 7.58 5.61 -11.33
N GLY A 261 7.16 4.53 -10.68
CA GLY A 261 5.94 3.81 -11.05
C GLY A 261 4.68 4.63 -10.76
N GLY A 262 3.68 4.49 -11.63
CA GLY A 262 2.37 5.13 -11.48
C GLY A 262 1.36 4.29 -10.70
N VAL A 263 0.26 4.90 -10.28
CA VAL A 263 -0.85 4.20 -9.62
C VAL A 263 -2.14 4.60 -10.30
N VAL A 264 -2.87 3.62 -10.81
CA VAL A 264 -4.13 3.82 -11.52
C VAL A 264 -5.19 2.93 -10.88
N ARG A 265 -6.44 3.40 -10.85
CA ARG A 265 -7.58 2.60 -10.38
C ARG A 265 -8.62 2.50 -11.49
N VAL A 266 -9.03 1.28 -11.83
CA VAL A 266 -10.27 1.08 -12.59
C VAL A 266 -11.43 1.39 -11.66
N ASP A 267 -12.24 2.39 -12.01
CA ASP A 267 -13.26 2.96 -11.10
C ASP A 267 -14.54 2.11 -10.98
N GLN A 268 -14.40 0.80 -11.05
CA GLN A 268 -15.44 -0.21 -10.90
C GLN A 268 -15.11 -1.17 -9.76
N SER A 269 -16.14 -1.68 -9.08
CA SER A 269 -15.96 -2.72 -8.08
C SER A 269 -15.65 -4.05 -8.77
N LEU A 270 -14.38 -4.48 -8.74
CA LEU A 270 -13.92 -5.68 -9.45
C LEU A 270 -13.44 -6.80 -8.51
N LEU A 271 -13.48 -6.57 -7.21
CA LEU A 271 -13.11 -7.54 -6.19
C LEU A 271 -14.10 -7.47 -5.01
N LEU A 272 -14.55 -8.63 -4.56
CA LEU A 272 -15.12 -8.80 -3.23
C LEU A 272 -13.98 -9.19 -2.29
N TYR A 273 -13.68 -8.29 -1.36
CA TYR A 273 -12.68 -8.46 -0.32
C TYR A 273 -13.34 -9.01 0.93
N ARG A 274 -12.94 -10.21 1.37
CA ARG A 274 -13.43 -10.83 2.60
C ARG A 274 -12.64 -10.31 3.81
N TYR A 275 -13.36 -9.75 4.77
CA TYR A 275 -12.73 -9.30 6.02
C TYR A 275 -12.73 -10.43 7.04
N LEU A 276 -11.54 -10.92 7.36
CA LEU A 276 -11.33 -11.94 8.37
C LEU A 276 -10.72 -11.31 9.63
N PRO A 277 -11.28 -11.56 10.83
CA PRO A 277 -10.72 -11.07 12.10
C PRO A 277 -9.29 -11.55 12.38
N ASP A 278 -8.92 -12.72 11.84
CA ASP A 278 -7.61 -13.36 12.04
C ASP A 278 -6.72 -13.26 10.79
N ALA A 279 -6.99 -12.29 9.89
CA ALA A 279 -6.21 -12.05 8.69
C ALA A 279 -4.72 -11.79 8.99
N ALA A 280 -3.82 -12.24 8.10
CA ALA A 280 -2.37 -12.09 8.24
C ALA A 280 -1.94 -10.62 8.44
N THR A 281 -2.66 -9.66 7.85
CA THR A 281 -2.43 -8.21 8.02
C THR A 281 -2.45 -7.78 9.50
N HIS A 282 -3.22 -8.47 10.36
CA HIS A 282 -3.29 -8.16 11.79
C HIS A 282 -1.99 -8.50 12.55
N SER A 283 -1.10 -9.30 11.95
CA SER A 283 0.24 -9.54 12.51
C SER A 283 1.20 -8.37 12.34
N VAL A 284 0.92 -7.43 11.42
CA VAL A 284 1.77 -6.27 11.20
C VAL A 284 1.50 -5.20 12.26
N LEU A 285 2.53 -4.85 13.02
CA LEU A 285 2.42 -3.82 14.06
C LEU A 285 2.19 -2.43 13.46
N GLU A 286 1.27 -1.66 14.06
CA GLU A 286 1.03 -0.26 13.69
C GLU A 286 2.33 0.57 13.73
N THR A 287 3.25 0.26 14.64
CA THR A 287 4.56 0.92 14.75
C THR A 287 5.47 0.64 13.56
N THR A 288 5.39 -0.55 12.97
CA THR A 288 6.14 -0.92 11.77
C THR A 288 5.67 -0.08 10.59
N ILE A 289 4.35 -0.08 10.33
CA ILE A 289 3.74 0.73 9.27
C ILE A 289 4.04 2.22 9.45
N TRP A 290 3.89 2.72 10.68
CA TRP A 290 4.19 4.11 11.02
C TRP A 290 5.62 4.48 10.66
N THR A 291 6.59 3.63 10.99
CA THR A 291 8.01 3.87 10.72
C THR A 291 8.27 3.98 9.21
N HIS A 292 7.71 3.06 8.41
CA HIS A 292 7.83 3.13 6.95
C HIS A 292 7.17 4.37 6.35
N ARG A 293 5.97 4.74 6.82
CA ARG A 293 5.28 5.98 6.39
C ARG A 293 6.07 7.24 6.70
N VAL A 294 6.62 7.37 7.91
CA VAL A 294 7.44 8.52 8.29
C VAL A 294 8.69 8.59 7.41
N ARG A 295 9.41 7.47 7.25
CA ARG A 295 10.60 7.42 6.38
C ARG A 295 10.27 7.82 4.94
N PHE A 296 9.18 7.30 4.39
CA PHE A 296 8.77 7.61 3.02
C PHE A 296 8.36 9.09 2.88
N LEU A 297 7.74 9.69 3.90
CA LEU A 297 7.42 11.12 3.94
C LEU A 297 8.70 11.97 3.93
N GLU A 298 9.68 11.63 4.77
CA GLU A 298 10.98 12.30 4.84
C GLU A 298 11.79 12.19 3.56
N GLU A 299 11.63 11.08 2.83
CA GLU A 299 12.33 10.84 1.57
C GLU A 299 11.69 11.59 0.40
N ARG A 300 10.35 11.55 0.28
CA ARG A 300 9.65 11.97 -0.95
C ARG A 300 9.14 13.40 -0.91
N VAL A 301 8.78 13.88 0.28
CA VAL A 301 8.04 15.13 0.42
C VAL A 301 8.91 16.19 1.08
N LEU A 302 9.41 15.90 2.28
CA LEU A 302 10.07 16.90 3.11
C LEU A 302 11.33 17.53 2.48
N PRO A 303 12.09 16.90 1.55
CA PRO A 303 13.20 17.58 0.88
C PRO A 303 12.76 18.74 0.00
N ARG A 304 11.51 18.70 -0.51
CA ARG A 304 10.93 19.74 -1.37
C ARG A 304 10.44 20.95 -0.59
N TRP A 305 10.26 20.81 0.72
CA TRP A 305 9.77 21.86 1.60
C TRP A 305 10.91 22.43 2.45
N ALA A 306 11.08 23.75 2.42
CA ALA A 306 12.04 24.44 3.28
C ALA A 306 11.59 24.41 4.75
N ALA A 307 10.28 24.53 4.97
CA ALA A 307 9.62 24.49 6.26
C ALA A 307 8.18 23.99 6.08
N PHE A 308 7.54 23.50 7.15
CA PHE A 308 6.13 23.08 7.13
C PHE A 308 5.47 23.18 8.52
N THR A 309 4.15 23.16 8.52
CA THR A 309 3.32 23.14 9.73
C THR A 309 2.72 21.75 9.95
N VAL A 310 2.70 21.25 11.19
CA VAL A 310 1.96 20.03 11.54
C VAL A 310 0.55 20.41 12.04
N TRP A 311 -0.49 20.00 11.31
CA TRP A 311 -1.87 20.20 11.74
C TRP A 311 -2.28 19.02 12.63
N ASN A 312 -2.52 19.32 13.92
CA ASN A 312 -2.83 18.46 15.08
C ASN A 312 -1.76 18.67 16.17
N ALA A 313 -2.03 19.56 17.13
CA ALA A 313 -1.16 19.79 18.28
C ALA A 313 -1.37 18.74 19.40
N GLY A 314 -2.03 17.63 19.10
CA GLY A 314 -2.36 16.52 20.00
C GLY A 314 -1.47 15.30 19.81
N ARG A 315 -2.01 14.11 20.12
CA ARG A 315 -1.23 12.86 20.17
C ARG A 315 -0.57 12.50 18.84
N GLN A 316 -1.30 12.60 17.72
CA GLN A 316 -0.81 12.14 16.42
C GLN A 316 0.26 13.08 15.84
N GLY A 317 0.01 14.40 15.82
CA GLY A 317 1.03 15.33 15.32
C GLY A 317 2.30 15.35 16.18
N ARG A 318 2.18 15.25 17.51
CA ARG A 318 3.35 15.11 18.39
C ARG A 318 4.06 13.77 18.21
N ARG A 319 3.35 12.69 17.87
CA ARG A 319 3.98 11.42 17.50
C ARG A 319 4.79 11.58 16.22
N LEU A 320 4.22 12.21 15.19
CA LEU A 320 4.93 12.48 13.93
C LEU A 320 6.21 13.28 14.22
N TYR A 321 6.09 14.41 14.91
CA TYR A 321 7.24 15.24 15.25
C TYR A 321 8.36 14.46 15.96
N ARG A 322 8.01 13.58 16.91
CA ARG A 322 9.00 12.76 17.63
C ARG A 322 9.63 11.66 16.75
N SER A 323 8.91 11.18 15.75
CA SER A 323 9.38 10.17 14.81
C SER A 323 10.26 10.72 13.69
N LEU A 324 10.22 12.04 13.43
CA LEU A 324 11.07 12.68 12.44
C LEU A 324 12.54 12.72 12.86
N THR A 325 13.42 12.64 11.87
CA THR A 325 14.86 12.91 12.03
C THR A 325 15.12 14.31 12.58
N ALA A 326 16.32 14.54 13.12
CA ALA A 326 16.70 15.88 13.59
C ALA A 326 16.63 16.94 12.47
N GLU A 327 16.98 16.59 11.24
CA GLU A 327 16.90 17.49 10.09
C GLU A 327 15.46 17.85 9.73
N ALA A 328 14.58 16.85 9.59
CA ALA A 328 13.17 17.11 9.28
C ALA A 328 12.46 17.87 10.40
N ARG A 329 12.78 17.62 11.68
CA ARG A 329 12.22 18.37 12.81
C ARG A 329 12.53 19.86 12.75
N ARG A 330 13.74 20.25 12.33
CA ARG A 330 14.11 21.67 12.18
C ARG A 330 13.27 22.41 11.14
N LYS A 331 12.64 21.69 10.21
CA LYS A 331 11.72 22.25 9.21
C LYS A 331 10.31 22.50 9.79
N VAL A 332 9.98 21.96 10.96
CA VAL A 332 8.66 22.18 11.58
C VAL A 332 8.63 23.55 12.25
N VAL A 333 7.91 24.49 11.63
CA VAL A 333 7.84 25.88 12.13
C VAL A 333 6.69 26.12 13.10
N ALA A 334 5.65 25.31 13.03
CA ALA A 334 4.50 25.40 13.93
C ALA A 334 3.74 24.07 14.02
N PHE A 335 3.04 23.90 15.13
CA PHE A 335 1.82 23.10 15.17
C PHE A 335 0.62 24.03 14.95
N CYS A 336 -0.46 23.51 14.38
CA CYS A 336 -1.74 24.19 14.41
C CYS A 336 -2.89 23.28 14.85
N ASP A 337 -3.93 23.90 15.40
CA ASP A 337 -5.13 23.20 15.88
C ASP A 337 -6.35 24.14 15.87
N VAL A 338 -7.53 23.59 16.15
CA VAL A 338 -8.78 24.33 16.40
C VAL A 338 -9.13 24.39 17.89
N ASP A 339 -8.53 23.50 18.69
CA ASP A 339 -8.77 23.40 20.12
C ASP A 339 -8.09 24.54 20.88
N GLU A 340 -8.89 25.46 21.41
CA GLU A 340 -8.43 26.61 22.20
C GLU A 340 -7.52 26.22 23.37
N ASN A 341 -7.79 25.09 24.05
CA ASN A 341 -6.98 24.67 25.19
C ASN A 341 -5.57 24.28 24.74
N LYS A 342 -5.41 23.74 23.53
CA LYS A 342 -4.08 23.46 22.97
C LYS A 342 -3.40 24.75 22.51
N ILE A 343 -4.14 25.67 21.90
CA ILE A 343 -3.62 26.96 21.43
C ILE A 343 -3.14 27.82 22.60
N ARG A 344 -3.90 27.88 23.70
CA ARG A 344 -3.55 28.62 24.93
C ARG A 344 -2.25 28.16 25.58
N LYS A 345 -1.79 26.92 25.33
CA LYS A 345 -0.45 26.45 25.78
C LYS A 345 0.69 27.21 25.09
N GLY A 346 0.43 27.84 23.95
CA GLY A 346 1.36 28.70 23.20
C GLY A 346 2.44 27.93 22.42
N PHE A 347 3.00 26.87 22.97
CA PHE A 347 4.06 26.08 22.34
C PHE A 347 4.03 24.61 22.77
N TYR A 348 4.56 23.74 21.91
CA TYR A 348 4.95 22.38 22.23
C TYR A 348 6.45 22.36 22.58
N CYS A 349 6.79 21.71 23.70
CA CYS A 349 8.17 21.46 24.10
C CYS A 349 8.50 19.99 23.86
N HIS A 350 9.58 19.72 23.13
CA HIS A 350 10.02 18.34 22.92
C HIS A 350 10.79 17.84 24.15
N GLU A 351 10.08 17.15 25.04
CA GLU A 351 10.60 16.75 26.36
C GLU A 351 11.83 15.86 26.29
N ASP A 352 11.89 14.95 25.31
CA ASP A 352 12.97 14.00 25.09
C ASP A 352 14.17 14.58 24.32
N SER A 353 14.13 15.89 23.99
CA SER A 353 15.24 16.54 23.28
C SER A 353 16.49 16.66 24.16
N GLN A 354 17.63 16.28 23.57
CA GLN A 354 18.95 16.48 24.16
C GLN A 354 19.45 17.93 24.02
N GLU A 355 18.84 18.72 23.13
CA GLU A 355 19.18 20.14 22.94
C GLU A 355 18.82 20.99 24.17
N ARG A 356 19.61 22.05 24.41
CA ARG A 356 19.46 23.02 25.51
C ARG A 356 19.63 24.45 24.98
N PRO A 357 18.62 25.35 25.09
CA PRO A 357 17.28 25.09 25.64
C PRO A 357 16.49 24.09 24.79
N LYS A 358 15.51 23.39 25.40
CA LYS A 358 14.69 22.42 24.67
C LYS A 358 13.95 23.13 23.52
N PRO A 359 13.85 22.51 22.33
CA PRO A 359 13.12 23.09 21.20
C PRO A 359 11.67 23.39 21.56
N ARG A 360 11.24 24.61 21.25
CA ARG A 360 9.86 25.08 21.44
C ARG A 360 9.26 25.38 20.08
N VAL A 361 8.21 24.66 19.72
CA VAL A 361 7.49 24.85 18.46
C VAL A 361 6.16 25.53 18.79
N PRO A 362 5.83 26.70 18.19
CA PRO A 362 4.59 27.41 18.50
C PRO A 362 3.36 26.58 18.16
N ILE A 363 2.27 26.76 18.92
CA ILE A 363 0.95 26.19 18.62
C ILE A 363 0.04 27.34 18.21
N LEU A 364 -0.37 27.34 16.95
CA LEU A 364 -1.17 28.39 16.35
C LEU A 364 -2.62 27.93 16.12
N HIS A 365 -3.54 28.88 16.02
CA HIS A 365 -4.83 28.61 15.40
C HIS A 365 -4.61 28.29 13.91
N PHE A 366 -5.36 27.35 13.33
CA PHE A 366 -5.13 26.90 11.94
C PHE A 366 -5.15 28.04 10.91
N ARG A 367 -6.02 29.05 11.08
CA ARG A 367 -6.09 30.24 10.21
C ARG A 367 -4.85 31.14 10.26
N ALA A 368 -4.06 31.07 11.34
CA ALA A 368 -2.84 31.84 11.50
C ALA A 368 -1.60 31.06 11.06
N ALA A 369 -1.73 29.76 10.81
CA ALA A 369 -0.64 28.92 10.37
C ALA A 369 -0.41 29.00 8.85
N ARG A 370 0.80 28.67 8.41
CA ARG A 370 1.19 28.77 7.00
C ARG A 370 1.43 27.40 6.38
N PRO A 371 1.03 27.19 5.10
CA PRO A 371 1.39 26.00 4.35
C PRO A 371 2.90 25.96 4.07
N PRO A 372 3.47 24.79 3.71
CA PRO A 372 2.76 23.53 3.52
C PRO A 372 2.39 22.84 4.84
N PHE A 373 1.32 22.04 4.83
CA PHE A 373 0.82 21.30 6.00
C PHE A 373 1.04 19.79 5.90
N VAL A 374 1.54 19.18 6.98
CA VAL A 374 1.33 17.74 7.22
C VAL A 374 0.16 17.58 8.17
N ILE A 375 -0.94 17.02 7.66
CA ILE A 375 -2.22 16.93 8.35
C ILE A 375 -2.31 15.60 9.09
N CYS A 376 -2.20 15.65 10.42
CA CYS A 376 -2.34 14.48 11.30
C CYS A 376 -3.74 14.39 11.93
N VAL A 377 -4.77 14.79 11.18
CA VAL A 377 -6.18 14.69 11.56
C VAL A 377 -6.82 13.66 10.64
N LYS A 378 -7.55 12.70 11.24
CA LYS A 378 -8.27 11.67 10.48
C LYS A 378 -9.49 12.28 9.80
N LEU A 379 -9.66 11.96 8.52
CA LEU A 379 -10.84 12.29 7.73
C LEU A 379 -12.10 11.62 8.31
N ASP A 380 -13.26 12.25 8.08
CA ASP A 380 -14.60 11.76 8.42
C ASP A 380 -14.90 11.57 9.92
N LEU A 381 -13.99 11.97 10.83
CA LEU A 381 -14.18 11.82 12.28
C LEU A 381 -14.79 13.03 12.98
N THR A 382 -14.94 14.15 12.26
CA THR A 382 -15.40 15.42 12.84
C THR A 382 -16.77 15.86 12.31
N GLY A 383 -17.47 15.00 11.59
CA GLY A 383 -18.75 15.35 10.95
C GLY A 383 -18.63 16.43 9.89
N GLY A 384 -17.47 16.54 9.22
CA GLY A 384 -17.21 17.52 8.17
C GLY A 384 -16.50 18.80 8.63
N ALA A 385 -16.44 19.06 9.94
CA ALA A 385 -15.88 20.32 10.45
C ALA A 385 -14.39 20.51 10.12
N PHE A 386 -13.59 19.46 10.17
CA PHE A 386 -12.19 19.52 9.75
C PHE A 386 -12.07 19.78 8.25
N GLU A 387 -12.86 19.10 7.45
CA GLU A 387 -12.89 19.22 5.99
C GLU A 387 -13.33 20.64 5.56
N ASP A 388 -14.30 21.24 6.24
CA ASP A 388 -14.72 22.63 6.04
C ASP A 388 -13.60 23.62 6.38
N ASN A 389 -12.91 23.41 7.51
CA ASN A 389 -11.77 24.24 7.89
C ASN A 389 -10.65 24.16 6.85
N LEU A 390 -10.32 22.96 6.35
CA LEU A 390 -9.33 22.78 5.30
C LEU A 390 -9.76 23.46 3.99
N ARG A 391 -11.01 23.29 3.56
CA ARG A 391 -11.58 23.97 2.38
C ARG A 391 -11.50 25.49 2.49
N SER A 392 -11.74 26.06 3.67
CA SER A 392 -11.70 27.50 3.90
C SER A 392 -10.33 28.15 3.69
N LEU A 393 -9.25 27.35 3.66
CA LEU A 393 -7.89 27.84 3.40
C LEU A 393 -7.54 27.90 1.89
N HIS A 394 -8.40 27.36 1.01
CA HIS A 394 -8.20 27.34 -0.45
C HIS A 394 -6.84 26.76 -0.89
N LEU A 395 -6.39 25.71 -0.21
CA LEU A 395 -5.10 25.05 -0.44
C LEU A 395 -5.23 23.90 -1.45
N ARG A 396 -4.13 23.57 -2.13
CA ARG A 396 -4.06 22.43 -3.05
C ARG A 396 -3.37 21.23 -2.40
N GLU A 397 -4.04 20.08 -2.42
CA GLU A 397 -3.46 18.82 -1.96
C GLU A 397 -2.23 18.44 -2.81
N GLY A 398 -1.20 17.85 -2.20
CA GLY A 398 0.04 17.49 -2.88
C GLY A 398 1.04 18.63 -3.04
N GLN A 399 0.57 19.89 -2.98
CA GLN A 399 1.42 21.08 -3.04
C GLN A 399 1.49 21.79 -1.69
N ASP A 400 0.32 22.19 -1.18
CA ASP A 400 0.19 23.01 0.02
C ASP A 400 -0.15 22.17 1.26
N PHE A 401 -0.60 20.92 1.10
CA PHE A 401 -0.77 20.00 2.21
C PHE A 401 -0.77 18.54 1.78
N LEU A 402 -0.56 17.65 2.75
CA LEU A 402 -0.72 16.21 2.62
C LEU A 402 -1.38 15.63 3.87
N HIS A 403 -2.14 14.55 3.69
CA HIS A 403 -2.71 13.78 4.77
C HIS A 403 -1.71 12.76 5.32
N PHE A 404 -1.55 12.73 6.65
CA PHE A 404 -0.75 11.75 7.38
C PHE A 404 -1.54 11.25 8.60
N SER A 405 -2.47 10.30 8.40
CA SER A 405 -3.40 9.87 9.45
C SER A 405 -3.61 8.37 9.62
#